data_AF-A0A7Y0KFA3-F1
#
_entry.id   AF-A0A7Y0KFA3-F1
#
_cell.length_a   1.000
_cell.length_b   1.000
_cell.length_c   1.000
_cell.angle_alpha   90.00
_cell.angle_beta   90.00
_cell.angle_gamma   90.00
#
_symmetry.space_group_name_H-M   'P 1'
#
loop_
_entity.id
_entity.type
_entity.pdbx_description
1 polymer ?
#
loop_
_entity_poly.entity_id
_entity_poly.type
_entity_poly.pdbx_seq_one_letter_code
_entity_poly.pdbx_strand_id
1 'polypeptide(L)'
;MPAWGSGGSGPAFDVPQSALDAALTCGPGTTDASRPVALFIAGTTLTPQENFSWNYFRAFTAAGRPFCSVELPNHAMSDIQVSAEYVVNAIRAVSQRSGRKVAIVGFSQGGMIGRWALKYWPDTRGDVGDYVGIDPSNHGTLDAYPACAAAGCAPAFFQQQSYSHFTTALNSGPETFAGIDYTTVYTPTDEVVVPNLPPAPSSALTTGAGRRENISTFDVCPGHVADHLSMGSFDALAYAVVIDALDHDGPAAPARIDRGVCLQPLQPGVDPATFPANLAGYLAGVGFQVATYPHVLAEPPLKPYARG
;
A
#
# COMPACT_ATOMS: atom_id res chain seq x y z
N MET A 1 -20.04 -16.85 -13.51
CA MET A 1 -18.89 -16.35 -12.72
C MET A 1 -17.64 -16.54 -13.56
N PRO A 2 -16.83 -15.51 -13.83
CA PRO A 2 -15.55 -15.72 -14.51
C PRO A 2 -14.70 -16.63 -13.63
N ALA A 3 -14.18 -17.71 -14.20
CA ALA A 3 -13.18 -18.52 -13.53
C ALA A 3 -11.92 -17.65 -13.40
N TRP A 4 -11.54 -17.27 -12.18
CA TRP A 4 -10.29 -16.56 -11.90
C TRP A 4 -9.12 -17.51 -12.13
N GLY A 5 -8.80 -17.76 -13.40
CA GLY A 5 -7.77 -18.71 -13.84
C GLY A 5 -6.42 -18.40 -13.20
N SER A 6 -5.73 -19.46 -12.78
CA SER A 6 -4.51 -19.42 -11.98
C SER A 6 -3.22 -19.31 -12.80
N GLY A 7 -3.26 -18.84 -14.06
CA GLY A 7 -2.08 -18.99 -14.95
C GLY A 7 -1.97 -18.04 -16.14
N GLY A 8 -2.71 -16.93 -16.18
CA GLY A 8 -2.55 -15.91 -17.22
C GLY A 8 -1.53 -14.83 -16.82
N SER A 9 -0.73 -14.32 -17.76
CA SER A 9 0.20 -13.20 -17.53
C SER A 9 -0.50 -11.83 -17.40
N GLY A 10 -1.81 -11.80 -17.27
CA GLY A 10 -2.65 -10.60 -17.27
C GLY A 10 -2.73 -9.87 -18.62
N PRO A 11 -3.38 -8.70 -18.67
CA PRO A 11 -3.44 -7.86 -19.86
C PRO A 11 -2.05 -7.28 -20.20
N ALA A 12 -1.88 -6.85 -21.46
CA ALA A 12 -0.69 -6.11 -21.88
C ALA A 12 -0.62 -4.76 -21.15
N PHE A 13 0.62 -4.30 -20.90
CA PHE A 13 0.87 -2.97 -20.35
C PHE A 13 0.63 -1.89 -21.41
N ASP A 14 0.01 -0.79 -20.99
CA ASP A 14 -0.04 0.45 -21.77
C ASP A 14 1.24 1.27 -21.59
N VAL A 15 1.96 1.07 -20.48
CA VAL A 15 3.20 1.77 -20.15
C VAL A 15 4.41 1.09 -20.82
N PRO A 16 5.34 1.85 -21.43
CA PRO A 16 6.57 1.28 -21.97
C PRO A 16 7.42 0.60 -20.89
N GLN A 17 7.99 -0.57 -21.21
CA GLN A 17 8.83 -1.35 -20.29
C GLN A 17 9.96 -0.52 -19.66
N SER A 18 10.61 0.36 -20.43
CA SER A 18 11.68 1.22 -19.92
C SER A 18 11.24 2.18 -18.81
N ALA A 19 9.99 2.66 -18.84
CA ALA A 19 9.44 3.50 -17.78
C ALA A 19 9.08 2.67 -16.54
N LEU A 20 8.58 1.44 -16.74
CA LEU A 20 8.30 0.51 -15.66
C LEU A 20 9.58 0.07 -14.93
N ASP A 21 10.66 -0.16 -15.67
CA ASP A 21 11.97 -0.55 -15.11
C ASP A 21 12.63 0.62 -14.37
N ALA A 22 12.54 1.83 -14.91
CA ALA A 22 13.12 3.03 -14.31
C ALA A 22 12.45 3.42 -12.97
N ALA A 23 11.21 3.00 -12.73
CA ALA A 23 10.48 3.29 -11.50
C ALA A 23 10.89 2.39 -10.32
N LEU A 24 11.60 1.29 -10.57
CA LEU A 24 12.02 0.36 -9.52
C LEU A 24 13.40 0.72 -8.98
N THR A 25 13.48 0.98 -7.68
CA THR A 25 14.74 1.16 -6.95
C THR A 25 14.92 0.03 -5.94
N CYS A 26 16.08 -0.61 -5.92
CA CYS A 26 16.39 -1.68 -4.97
C CYS A 26 17.67 -1.37 -4.19
N GLY A 27 17.62 -1.57 -2.87
CA GLY A 27 18.79 -1.43 -1.99
C GLY A 27 19.73 -2.64 -2.03
N PRO A 28 20.76 -2.66 -1.18
CA PRO A 28 21.65 -3.81 -1.02
C PRO A 28 20.92 -5.07 -0.56
N GLY A 29 21.48 -6.25 -0.88
CA GLY A 29 21.00 -7.53 -0.38
C GLY A 29 19.73 -8.08 -1.05
N THR A 30 19.27 -7.45 -2.15
CA THR A 30 18.05 -7.86 -2.87
C THR A 30 18.28 -8.92 -3.94
N THR A 31 19.53 -9.21 -4.31
CA THR A 31 19.88 -10.27 -5.27
C THR A 31 20.14 -11.57 -4.53
N ASP A 32 19.56 -12.69 -5.00
CA ASP A 32 19.67 -14.01 -4.36
C ASP A 32 19.48 -13.94 -2.83
N ALA A 33 18.43 -13.21 -2.42
CA ALA A 33 18.24 -12.80 -1.04
C ALA A 33 18.07 -14.02 -0.12
N SER A 34 18.49 -13.92 1.14
CA SER A 34 18.31 -14.97 2.15
C SER A 34 16.94 -14.92 2.85
N ARG A 35 16.17 -13.86 2.60
CA ARG A 35 14.84 -13.59 3.15
C ARG A 35 13.97 -12.88 2.11
N PRO A 36 12.63 -12.85 2.27
CA PRO A 36 11.75 -12.07 1.39
C PRO A 36 12.23 -10.61 1.28
N VAL A 37 12.15 -10.06 0.07
CA VAL A 37 12.46 -8.64 -0.18
C VAL A 37 11.18 -7.84 -0.05
N ALA A 38 11.19 -6.82 0.81
CA ALA A 38 10.05 -5.91 0.94
C ALA A 38 9.99 -4.97 -0.27
N LEU A 39 8.84 -4.89 -0.94
CA LEU A 39 8.54 -3.92 -2.00
C LEU A 39 7.64 -2.82 -1.42
N PHE A 40 8.23 -1.65 -1.18
CA PHE A 40 7.52 -0.49 -0.66
C PHE A 40 6.75 0.25 -1.75
N ILE A 41 5.48 0.57 -1.47
CA ILE A 41 4.58 1.33 -2.35
C ILE A 41 4.00 2.50 -1.58
N ALA A 42 4.28 3.73 -2.05
CA ALA A 42 3.88 4.95 -1.38
C ALA A 42 2.37 5.22 -1.49
N GLY A 43 1.88 6.07 -0.57
CA GLY A 43 0.52 6.57 -0.61
C GLY A 43 0.26 7.59 -1.73
N THR A 44 -1.02 7.97 -1.88
CA THR A 44 -1.39 9.07 -2.79
C THR A 44 -0.64 10.35 -2.40
N THR A 45 -0.31 11.20 -3.38
CA THR A 45 0.45 12.45 -3.22
C THR A 45 1.94 12.30 -2.87
N LEU A 46 2.47 11.08 -2.90
CA LEU A 46 3.83 10.79 -2.42
C LEU A 46 4.64 9.94 -3.40
N THR A 47 5.94 10.22 -3.44
CA THR A 47 6.96 9.25 -3.89
C THR A 47 7.40 8.34 -2.74
N PRO A 48 8.03 7.18 -3.02
CA PRO A 48 8.62 6.35 -1.97
C PRO A 48 9.66 7.08 -1.11
N GLN A 49 10.39 8.03 -1.69
CA GLN A 49 11.43 8.80 -1.02
C GLN A 49 10.79 9.75 -0.01
N GLU A 50 9.75 10.49 -0.39
CA GLU A 50 9.04 11.38 0.54
C GLU A 50 8.34 10.59 1.66
N ASN A 51 7.78 9.42 1.32
CA ASN A 51 7.03 8.62 2.27
C ASN A 51 7.92 7.87 3.26
N PHE A 52 8.99 7.22 2.78
CA PHE A 52 9.68 6.16 3.53
C PHE A 52 11.16 6.42 3.84
N SER A 53 11.81 7.36 3.15
CA SER A 53 13.28 7.50 3.23
C SER A 53 13.81 7.88 4.61
N TRP A 54 13.02 8.61 5.39
CA TRP A 54 13.39 9.11 6.71
C TRP A 54 12.88 8.22 7.85
N ASN A 55 12.24 7.10 7.53
CA ASN A 55 11.59 6.20 8.48
C ASN A 55 11.85 4.71 8.13
N TYR A 56 10.96 3.99 7.45
CA TYR A 56 11.07 2.58 7.06
C TYR A 56 12.39 2.25 6.36
N PHE A 57 12.86 3.07 5.41
CA PHE A 57 14.13 2.77 4.71
C PHE A 57 15.34 2.85 5.65
N ARG A 58 15.34 3.78 6.61
CA ARG A 58 16.37 3.85 7.66
C ARG A 58 16.29 2.64 8.57
N ALA A 59 15.09 2.27 9.03
CA ALA A 59 14.89 1.11 9.90
C ALA A 59 15.35 -0.19 9.23
N PHE A 60 14.97 -0.40 7.96
CA PHE A 60 15.34 -1.59 7.20
C PHE A 60 16.84 -1.63 6.91
N THR A 61 17.44 -0.49 6.52
CA THR A 61 18.88 -0.39 6.32
C THR A 61 19.66 -0.71 7.59
N ALA A 62 19.26 -0.12 8.73
CA ALA A 62 19.90 -0.37 10.02
C ALA A 62 19.77 -1.84 10.47
N ALA A 63 18.65 -2.50 10.14
CA ALA A 63 18.42 -3.91 10.42
C ALA A 63 19.01 -4.87 9.37
N GLY A 64 19.68 -4.36 8.32
CA GLY A 64 20.19 -5.17 7.20
C GLY A 64 19.10 -5.93 6.44
N ARG A 65 17.88 -5.40 6.41
CA ARG A 65 16.73 -5.99 5.71
C ARG A 65 16.72 -5.52 4.24
N PRO A 66 16.65 -6.42 3.26
CA PRO A 66 16.60 -6.03 1.86
C PRO A 66 15.23 -5.47 1.52
N PHE A 67 15.22 -4.36 0.79
CA PHE A 67 14.00 -3.77 0.29
C PHE A 67 14.21 -3.12 -1.08
N CYS A 68 13.11 -3.00 -1.80
CA CYS A 68 12.96 -2.19 -2.99
C CYS A 68 11.78 -1.25 -2.80
N SER A 69 11.64 -0.28 -3.68
CA SER A 69 10.48 0.59 -3.79
C SER A 69 10.13 0.82 -5.24
N VAL A 70 8.84 0.99 -5.52
CA VAL A 70 8.34 1.36 -6.84
C VAL A 70 7.73 2.75 -6.78
N GLU A 71 8.20 3.65 -7.63
CA GLU A 71 7.66 5.00 -7.75
C GLU A 71 6.48 5.01 -8.72
N LEU A 72 5.29 5.36 -8.22
CA LEU A 72 4.09 5.47 -9.04
C LEU A 72 4.06 6.82 -9.76
N PRO A 73 3.55 6.88 -11.01
CA PRO A 73 3.61 8.08 -11.83
C PRO A 73 2.87 9.26 -11.19
N ASN A 74 3.54 10.42 -11.20
CA ASN A 74 3.03 11.68 -10.67
C ASN A 74 2.57 11.57 -9.21
N HIS A 75 3.43 11.08 -8.32
CA HIS A 75 3.14 10.98 -6.88
C HIS A 75 1.86 10.17 -6.58
N ALA A 76 1.64 9.10 -7.34
CA ALA A 76 0.43 8.26 -7.27
C ALA A 76 -0.90 9.01 -7.50
N MET A 77 -0.90 10.15 -8.20
CA MET A 77 -2.12 10.94 -8.49
C MET A 77 -2.81 10.52 -9.81
N SER A 78 -2.13 9.74 -10.64
CA SER A 78 -2.59 9.31 -11.96
C SER A 78 -3.67 8.21 -11.89
N ASP A 79 -4.20 7.76 -13.03
CA ASP A 79 -5.09 6.58 -13.10
C ASP A 79 -4.42 5.38 -12.40
N ILE A 80 -5.07 4.85 -11.36
CA ILE A 80 -4.56 3.76 -10.52
C ILE A 80 -4.40 2.48 -11.36
N GLN A 81 -5.20 2.30 -12.42
CA GLN A 81 -5.10 1.15 -13.32
C GLN A 81 -3.79 1.16 -14.12
N VAL A 82 -3.31 2.35 -14.50
CA VAL A 82 -2.00 2.54 -15.13
C VAL A 82 -0.89 2.41 -14.10
N SER A 83 -1.08 2.99 -12.91
CA SER A 83 -0.12 2.89 -11.80
C SER A 83 0.09 1.43 -11.36
N ALA A 84 -0.92 0.57 -11.47
CA ALA A 84 -0.81 -0.84 -11.13
C ALA A 84 0.15 -1.61 -12.05
N GLU A 85 0.36 -1.17 -13.29
CA GLU A 85 1.33 -1.78 -14.21
C GLU A 85 2.77 -1.70 -13.65
N TYR A 86 3.10 -0.57 -12.99
CA TYR A 86 4.37 -0.39 -12.28
C TYR A 86 4.53 -1.40 -11.15
N VAL A 87 3.46 -1.65 -10.40
CA VAL A 87 3.45 -2.63 -9.30
C VAL A 87 3.62 -4.05 -9.83
N VAL A 88 2.93 -4.41 -10.92
CA VAL A 88 3.08 -5.73 -11.57
C VAL A 88 4.52 -5.93 -12.04
N ASN A 89 5.10 -4.93 -12.72
CA ASN A 89 6.50 -5.01 -13.16
C ASN A 89 7.46 -5.16 -11.97
N ALA A 90 7.26 -4.36 -10.92
CA ALA A 90 8.09 -4.41 -9.73
C ALA A 90 8.02 -5.76 -9.01
N ILE A 91 6.82 -6.35 -8.85
CA ILE A 91 6.65 -7.69 -8.27
C ILE A 91 7.48 -8.72 -9.05
N ARG A 92 7.32 -8.75 -10.37
CA ARG A 92 8.04 -9.70 -11.25
C ARG A 92 9.55 -9.50 -11.17
N ALA A 93 10.02 -8.25 -11.28
CA ALA A 93 11.43 -7.93 -11.27
C ALA A 93 12.09 -8.22 -9.92
N VAL A 94 11.44 -7.90 -8.80
CA VAL A 94 11.96 -8.19 -7.46
C VAL A 94 11.94 -9.69 -7.17
N SER A 95 10.87 -10.40 -7.56
CA SER A 95 10.79 -11.87 -7.43
C SER A 95 11.93 -12.55 -8.18
N GLN A 96 12.10 -12.20 -9.47
CA GLN A 96 13.16 -12.73 -10.32
C GLN A 96 14.55 -12.41 -9.78
N ARG A 97 14.79 -11.16 -9.38
CA ARG A 97 16.11 -10.72 -8.86
C ARG A 97 16.48 -11.41 -7.56
N SER A 98 15.50 -11.57 -6.66
CA SER A 98 15.75 -12.10 -5.33
C SER A 98 15.75 -13.63 -5.28
N GLY A 99 15.17 -14.29 -6.29
CA GLY A 99 14.92 -15.73 -6.29
C GLY A 99 13.88 -16.15 -5.25
N ARG A 100 13.06 -15.22 -4.76
CA ARG A 100 12.07 -15.41 -3.70
C ARG A 100 10.79 -14.69 -3.98
N LYS A 101 9.72 -15.13 -3.32
CA LYS A 101 8.50 -14.35 -3.21
C LYS A 101 8.78 -13.00 -2.54
N VAL A 102 8.13 -11.96 -3.06
CA VAL A 102 8.17 -10.58 -2.60
C VAL A 102 7.19 -10.40 -1.44
N ALA A 103 7.54 -9.52 -0.51
CA ALA A 103 6.61 -9.01 0.48
C ALA A 103 6.17 -7.60 0.09
N ILE A 104 4.91 -7.39 -0.27
CA ILE A 104 4.39 -6.06 -0.57
C ILE A 104 4.16 -5.33 0.75
N VAL A 105 4.68 -4.10 0.86
CA VAL A 105 4.40 -3.20 1.99
C VAL A 105 3.92 -1.87 1.43
N GLY A 106 2.64 -1.58 1.60
CA GLY A 106 2.01 -0.41 0.99
C GLY A 106 1.28 0.46 1.99
N PHE A 107 1.36 1.77 1.83
CA PHE A 107 0.59 2.74 2.61
C PHE A 107 -0.54 3.35 1.79
N SER A 108 -1.73 3.55 2.37
CA SER A 108 -2.85 4.25 1.73
C SER A 108 -3.22 3.60 0.38
N GLN A 109 -3.24 4.36 -0.72
CA GLN A 109 -3.37 3.79 -2.07
C GLN A 109 -2.34 2.70 -2.37
N GLY A 110 -1.08 2.87 -1.95
CA GLY A 110 -0.03 1.87 -2.08
C GLY A 110 -0.34 0.57 -1.36
N GLY A 111 -1.08 0.64 -0.26
CA GLY A 111 -1.59 -0.52 0.49
C GLY A 111 -2.81 -1.20 -0.14
N MET A 112 -3.40 -0.60 -1.17
CA MET A 112 -4.57 -1.13 -1.91
C MET A 112 -4.20 -1.59 -3.32
N ILE A 113 -3.33 -0.85 -4.03
CA ILE A 113 -3.05 -1.02 -5.45
C ILE A 113 -2.47 -2.39 -5.80
N GLY A 114 -1.75 -3.03 -4.88
CA GLY A 114 -1.26 -4.39 -5.07
C GLY A 114 -2.39 -5.41 -5.29
N ARG A 115 -3.60 -5.18 -4.74
CA ARG A 115 -4.76 -6.03 -5.03
C ARG A 115 -5.21 -5.94 -6.48
N TRP A 116 -5.12 -4.75 -7.09
CA TRP A 116 -5.42 -4.59 -8.52
C TRP A 116 -4.43 -5.41 -9.37
N ALA A 117 -3.14 -5.34 -9.04
CA ALA A 117 -2.11 -6.16 -9.67
C ALA A 117 -2.42 -7.67 -9.55
N LEU A 118 -2.63 -8.17 -8.33
CA LEU A 118 -2.92 -9.59 -8.07
C LEU A 118 -4.22 -10.06 -8.73
N LYS A 119 -5.21 -9.18 -8.87
CA LYS A 119 -6.50 -9.51 -9.49
C LYS A 119 -6.38 -9.69 -11.00
N TYR A 120 -5.78 -8.72 -11.68
CA TYR A 120 -5.77 -8.68 -13.15
C TYR A 120 -4.52 -9.29 -13.80
N TRP A 121 -3.43 -9.46 -13.05
CA TRP A 121 -2.21 -10.19 -13.46
C TRP A 121 -2.00 -11.40 -12.56
N PRO A 122 -2.76 -12.51 -12.75
CA PRO A 122 -2.81 -13.62 -11.80
C PRO A 122 -1.49 -14.38 -11.66
N ASP A 123 -0.55 -14.25 -12.61
CA ASP A 123 0.81 -14.78 -12.49
C ASP A 123 1.58 -14.19 -11.31
N THR A 124 1.36 -12.91 -10.99
CA THR A 124 2.01 -12.24 -9.84
C THR A 124 1.67 -12.87 -8.50
N ARG A 125 0.58 -13.65 -8.39
CA ARG A 125 0.24 -14.36 -7.14
C ARG A 125 1.29 -15.39 -6.75
N GLY A 126 1.98 -15.98 -7.73
CA GLY A 126 3.09 -16.90 -7.50
C GLY A 126 4.35 -16.20 -6.96
N ASP A 127 4.45 -14.89 -7.20
CA ASP A 127 5.60 -14.05 -6.87
C ASP A 127 5.45 -13.32 -5.53
N VAL A 128 4.29 -13.41 -4.86
CA VAL A 128 4.02 -12.73 -3.59
C VAL A 128 3.86 -13.74 -2.46
N GLY A 129 4.49 -13.46 -1.32
CA GLY A 129 4.40 -14.23 -0.08
C GLY A 129 3.55 -13.48 0.93
N ASP A 130 3.88 -12.22 1.13
CA ASP A 130 3.22 -11.34 2.10
C ASP A 130 2.65 -10.10 1.43
N TYR A 131 1.49 -9.67 1.92
CA TYR A 131 0.84 -8.43 1.55
C TYR A 131 0.52 -7.66 2.82
N VAL A 132 1.21 -6.55 3.05
CA VAL A 132 1.03 -5.70 4.23
C VAL A 132 0.53 -4.33 3.80
N GLY A 133 -0.72 -4.01 4.16
CA GLY A 133 -1.34 -2.71 3.93
C GLY A 133 -1.41 -1.88 5.22
N ILE A 134 -0.92 -0.66 5.17
CA ILE A 134 -1.01 0.34 6.25
C ILE A 134 -2.05 1.38 5.85
N ASP A 135 -3.12 1.52 6.64
CA ASP A 135 -4.33 2.31 6.29
C ASP A 135 -4.75 2.20 4.82
N PRO A 136 -4.84 0.99 4.23
CA PRO A 136 -5.11 0.85 2.81
C PRO A 136 -6.53 1.34 2.47
N SER A 137 -6.72 2.00 1.33
CA SER A 137 -8.04 2.43 0.83
C SER A 137 -8.81 1.28 0.13
N ASN A 138 -8.82 0.09 0.74
CA ASN A 138 -9.29 -1.17 0.13
C ASN A 138 -10.76 -1.11 -0.35
N HIS A 139 -11.62 -0.38 0.36
CA HIS A 139 -13.02 -0.13 -0.03
C HIS A 139 -13.29 1.35 -0.33
N GLY A 140 -12.23 2.09 -0.68
CA GLY A 140 -12.26 3.52 -0.95
C GLY A 140 -12.39 4.37 0.31
N THR A 141 -12.81 5.61 0.15
CA THR A 141 -13.05 6.52 1.28
C THR A 141 -14.20 7.47 0.96
N LEU A 142 -14.96 7.83 2.00
CA LEU A 142 -15.97 8.87 1.92
C LEU A 142 -15.36 10.27 1.88
N ASP A 143 -14.13 10.46 2.38
CA ASP A 143 -13.48 11.78 2.41
C ASP A 143 -13.01 12.25 1.01
N ALA A 144 -12.83 11.33 0.07
CA ALA A 144 -12.50 11.69 -1.31
C ALA A 144 -13.67 12.36 -2.07
N TYR A 145 -14.91 12.28 -1.58
CA TYR A 145 -16.05 12.97 -2.20
C TYR A 145 -15.94 14.49 -2.12
N PRO A 146 -15.83 15.12 -0.92
CA PRO A 146 -15.68 16.57 -0.83
C PRO A 146 -14.40 17.07 -1.54
N ALA A 147 -13.31 16.29 -1.54
CA ALA A 147 -12.08 16.64 -2.25
C ALA A 147 -12.27 16.86 -3.77
N CYS A 148 -13.26 16.19 -4.38
CA CYS A 148 -13.54 16.27 -5.82
C CYS A 148 -14.75 17.13 -6.18
N ALA A 149 -15.50 17.62 -5.20
CA ALA A 149 -16.85 18.19 -5.39
C ALA A 149 -16.86 19.57 -6.07
N ALA A 150 -15.81 20.37 -5.93
CA ALA A 150 -15.83 21.78 -6.37
C ALA A 150 -15.35 21.98 -7.81
N ALA A 151 -14.15 21.51 -8.14
CA ALA A 151 -13.46 21.80 -9.40
C ALA A 151 -12.86 20.54 -10.04
N GLY A 152 -13.42 19.37 -9.72
CA GLY A 152 -12.74 18.10 -9.98
C GLY A 152 -11.56 17.88 -9.05
N CYS A 153 -10.79 16.84 -9.34
CA CYS A 153 -9.63 16.42 -8.55
C CYS A 153 -8.71 15.52 -9.40
N ALA A 154 -7.66 14.96 -8.80
CA ALA A 154 -6.82 13.97 -9.46
C ALA A 154 -7.59 12.68 -9.80
N PRO A 155 -7.24 11.97 -10.90
CA PRO A 155 -7.80 10.66 -11.24
C PRO A 155 -7.84 9.67 -10.06
N ALA A 156 -6.74 9.56 -9.30
CA ALA A 156 -6.65 8.66 -8.17
C ALA A 156 -7.61 9.01 -7.02
N PHE A 157 -7.99 10.28 -6.85
CA PHE A 157 -8.96 10.68 -5.83
C PHE A 157 -10.36 10.19 -6.20
N PHE A 158 -10.79 10.39 -7.45
CA PHE A 158 -12.04 9.81 -7.94
C PHE A 158 -12.08 8.29 -7.78
N GLN A 159 -11.00 7.61 -8.17
CA GLN A 159 -10.93 6.15 -8.09
C GLN A 159 -10.91 5.63 -6.65
N GLN A 160 -10.42 6.41 -5.69
CA GLN A 160 -10.46 6.06 -4.27
C GLN A 160 -11.75 6.45 -3.55
N GLN A 161 -12.71 7.11 -4.20
CA GLN A 161 -14.04 7.29 -3.61
C GLN A 161 -14.67 5.92 -3.33
N SER A 162 -15.32 5.77 -2.17
CA SER A 162 -16.15 4.59 -1.92
C SER A 162 -17.18 4.45 -3.03
N TYR A 163 -17.41 3.23 -3.52
CA TYR A 163 -18.35 2.95 -4.62
C TYR A 163 -18.01 3.58 -5.97
N SER A 164 -16.80 4.10 -6.16
CA SER A 164 -16.27 4.43 -7.50
C SER A 164 -16.34 3.21 -8.42
N HIS A 165 -16.30 3.43 -9.74
CA HIS A 165 -16.23 2.31 -10.69
C HIS A 165 -14.99 1.45 -10.44
N PHE A 166 -13.86 2.08 -10.09
CA PHE A 166 -12.62 1.42 -9.72
C PHE A 166 -12.77 0.56 -8.46
N THR A 167 -13.25 1.09 -7.33
CA THR A 167 -13.39 0.31 -6.09
C THR A 167 -14.43 -0.78 -6.22
N THR A 168 -15.51 -0.54 -6.99
CA THR A 168 -16.51 -1.56 -7.32
C THR A 168 -15.88 -2.70 -8.11
N ALA A 169 -15.06 -2.39 -9.13
CA ALA A 169 -14.36 -3.40 -9.92
C ALA A 169 -13.26 -4.12 -9.11
N LEU A 170 -12.52 -3.40 -8.25
CA LEU A 170 -11.51 -3.99 -7.38
C LEU A 170 -12.14 -5.03 -6.44
N ASN A 171 -13.24 -4.66 -5.77
CA ASN A 171 -13.93 -5.48 -4.78
C ASN A 171 -14.93 -6.48 -5.38
N SER A 172 -15.00 -6.62 -6.72
CA SER A 172 -15.79 -7.68 -7.34
C SER A 172 -15.12 -9.05 -7.16
N GLY A 173 -15.76 -10.01 -6.48
CA GLY A 173 -15.14 -11.31 -6.21
C GLY A 173 -14.12 -11.26 -5.05
N PRO A 174 -13.08 -12.13 -5.06
CA PRO A 174 -12.23 -12.29 -3.89
C PRO A 174 -11.26 -11.11 -3.70
N GLU A 175 -11.12 -10.65 -2.46
CA GLU A 175 -10.15 -9.62 -2.09
C GLU A 175 -8.76 -10.20 -1.82
N THR A 176 -8.68 -11.47 -1.40
CA THR A 176 -7.44 -12.20 -1.11
C THR A 176 -7.31 -13.49 -1.93
N PHE A 177 -6.07 -13.88 -2.20
CA PHE A 177 -5.75 -15.09 -2.97
C PHE A 177 -4.96 -16.11 -2.14
N ALA A 178 -5.23 -17.40 -2.36
CA ALA A 178 -4.56 -18.47 -1.62
C ALA A 178 -3.04 -18.45 -1.86
N GLY A 179 -2.26 -18.78 -0.81
CA GLY A 179 -0.80 -18.81 -0.86
C GLY A 179 -0.11 -17.47 -0.67
N ILE A 180 -0.88 -16.42 -0.32
CA ILE A 180 -0.41 -15.10 0.12
C ILE A 180 -0.99 -14.83 1.52
N ASP A 181 -0.15 -14.28 2.39
CA ASP A 181 -0.49 -13.87 3.74
C ASP A 181 -0.77 -12.36 3.79
N TYR A 182 -1.99 -11.99 4.16
CA TYR A 182 -2.47 -10.61 4.12
C TYR A 182 -2.55 -10.03 5.53
N THR A 183 -1.83 -8.96 5.77
CA THR A 183 -1.95 -8.14 6.99
C THR A 183 -2.47 -6.77 6.58
N THR A 184 -3.55 -6.31 7.21
CA THR A 184 -3.88 -4.89 7.20
C THR A 184 -3.74 -4.34 8.61
N VAL A 185 -3.08 -3.21 8.75
CA VAL A 185 -3.04 -2.44 10.00
C VAL A 185 -3.66 -1.09 9.73
N TYR A 186 -4.66 -0.72 10.53
CA TYR A 186 -5.38 0.52 10.31
C TYR A 186 -5.82 1.18 11.60
N THR A 187 -5.90 2.51 11.58
CA THR A 187 -6.27 3.29 12.75
C THR A 187 -7.73 3.74 12.70
N PRO A 188 -8.52 3.54 13.77
CA PRO A 188 -9.89 4.04 13.85
C PRO A 188 -10.02 5.58 13.82
N THR A 189 -8.92 6.29 14.06
CA THR A 189 -8.85 7.76 14.02
C THR A 189 -8.38 8.31 12.68
N ASP A 190 -8.27 7.47 11.65
CA ASP A 190 -7.91 7.86 10.29
C ASP A 190 -8.91 8.89 9.77
N GLU A 191 -8.41 10.05 9.34
CA GLU A 191 -9.18 11.16 8.83
C GLU A 191 -9.30 11.16 7.29
N VAL A 192 -8.55 10.32 6.60
CA VAL A 192 -8.48 10.25 5.13
C VAL A 192 -9.17 9.00 4.59
N VAL A 193 -8.90 7.83 5.14
CA VAL A 193 -9.57 6.56 4.78
C VAL A 193 -10.68 6.30 5.77
N VAL A 194 -11.88 6.76 5.40
CA VAL A 194 -13.07 6.69 6.26
C VAL A 194 -14.23 5.96 5.57
N PRO A 195 -14.99 5.14 6.30
CA PRO A 195 -14.82 4.81 7.72
C PRO A 195 -13.71 3.77 7.95
N ASN A 196 -12.90 3.94 9.00
CA ASN A 196 -11.96 2.91 9.50
C ASN A 196 -12.31 2.38 10.90
N LEU A 197 -13.62 2.42 11.21
CA LEU A 197 -14.24 1.92 12.43
C LEU A 197 -15.14 0.71 12.13
N PRO A 198 -15.40 -0.17 13.11
CA PRO A 198 -16.38 -1.25 12.96
C PRO A 198 -17.78 -0.74 12.55
N PRO A 199 -18.61 -1.55 11.85
CA PRO A 199 -18.41 -2.97 11.57
C PRO A 199 -17.65 -3.28 10.28
N ALA A 200 -17.43 -2.29 9.41
CA ALA A 200 -16.82 -2.47 8.10
C ALA A 200 -15.75 -1.39 7.85
N PRO A 201 -14.58 -1.50 8.49
CA PRO A 201 -13.46 -0.60 8.21
C PRO A 201 -13.06 -0.72 6.74
N SER A 202 -12.88 0.40 6.05
CA SER A 202 -12.53 0.42 4.64
C SER A 202 -11.23 -0.34 4.36
N SER A 203 -10.28 -0.23 5.28
CA SER A 203 -9.00 -0.92 5.19
C SER A 203 -9.06 -2.43 5.35
N ALA A 204 -10.07 -2.99 6.00
CA ALA A 204 -10.14 -4.42 6.26
C ALA A 204 -10.39 -5.23 4.98
N LEU A 205 -9.81 -6.44 4.91
CA LEU A 205 -10.06 -7.42 3.85
C LEU A 205 -11.07 -8.47 4.31
N THR A 206 -12.14 -8.71 3.55
CA THR A 206 -13.30 -9.50 4.02
C THR A 206 -13.52 -10.81 3.28
N THR A 207 -13.13 -10.90 2.00
CA THR A 207 -13.38 -12.09 1.16
C THR A 207 -12.10 -12.70 0.58
N GLY A 208 -12.21 -13.92 0.03
CA GLY A 208 -11.10 -14.62 -0.62
C GLY A 208 -10.47 -15.73 0.22
N ALA A 209 -9.49 -16.40 -0.37
CA ALA A 209 -8.90 -17.64 0.14
C ALA A 209 -7.49 -17.45 0.74
N GLY A 210 -6.95 -16.22 0.73
CA GLY A 210 -5.70 -15.91 1.42
C GLY A 210 -5.89 -15.90 2.93
N ARG A 211 -4.85 -16.32 3.66
CA ARG A 211 -4.82 -16.11 5.13
C ARG A 211 -4.77 -14.61 5.35
N ARG A 212 -5.60 -14.09 6.25
CA ARG A 212 -5.69 -12.65 6.48
C ARG A 212 -5.85 -12.32 7.95
N GLU A 213 -5.21 -11.25 8.36
CA GLU A 213 -5.43 -10.58 9.63
C GLU A 213 -5.68 -9.09 9.38
N ASN A 214 -6.76 -8.55 9.96
CA ASN A 214 -7.09 -7.13 9.91
C ASN A 214 -6.95 -6.57 11.33
N ILE A 215 -5.91 -5.79 11.57
CA ILE A 215 -5.52 -5.31 12.90
C ILE A 215 -5.91 -3.85 13.03
N SER A 216 -6.90 -3.57 13.88
CA SER A 216 -7.12 -2.19 14.32
C SER A 216 -6.02 -1.80 15.30
N THR A 217 -5.53 -0.56 15.23
CA THR A 217 -4.60 -0.05 16.25
C THR A 217 -5.19 -0.14 17.66
N PHE A 218 -6.52 -0.05 17.81
CA PHE A 218 -7.20 -0.16 19.10
C PHE A 218 -7.19 -1.57 19.69
N ASP A 219 -7.02 -2.61 18.87
CA ASP A 219 -6.94 -4.01 19.34
C ASP A 219 -5.60 -4.30 20.05
N VAL A 220 -4.55 -3.55 19.67
CA VAL A 220 -3.22 -3.64 20.25
C VAL A 220 -2.99 -2.57 21.31
N CYS A 221 -3.36 -1.33 21.02
CA CYS A 221 -3.18 -0.18 21.88
C CYS A 221 -4.54 0.55 22.01
N PRO A 222 -5.38 0.20 22.99
CA PRO A 222 -6.67 0.85 23.17
C PRO A 222 -6.54 2.36 23.33
N GLY A 223 -7.20 3.13 22.46
CA GLY A 223 -7.11 4.59 22.44
C GLY A 223 -5.84 5.15 21.79
N HIS A 224 -5.10 4.34 21.02
CA HIS A 224 -3.97 4.79 20.22
C HIS A 224 -4.36 5.96 19.32
N VAL A 225 -3.63 7.07 19.39
CA VAL A 225 -3.93 8.25 18.57
C VAL A 225 -2.93 8.27 17.41
N ALA A 226 -3.44 7.98 16.22
CA ALA A 226 -2.67 8.06 14.98
C ALA A 226 -3.55 8.63 13.86
N ASP A 227 -3.03 9.61 13.13
CA ASP A 227 -3.63 10.08 11.87
C ASP A 227 -3.15 9.24 10.69
N HIS A 228 -3.78 9.40 9.53
CA HIS A 228 -3.47 8.63 8.32
C HIS A 228 -1.98 8.69 7.95
N LEU A 229 -1.41 9.90 7.96
CA LEU A 229 -0.04 10.14 7.55
C LEU A 229 0.98 9.57 8.54
N SER A 230 0.67 9.60 9.84
CA SER A 230 1.50 9.04 10.90
C SER A 230 1.64 7.53 10.77
N MET A 231 0.56 6.82 10.47
CA MET A 231 0.53 5.36 10.30
C MET A 231 1.48 4.91 9.18
N GLY A 232 1.44 5.61 8.05
CA GLY A 232 2.30 5.37 6.89
C GLY A 232 3.75 5.79 7.03
N SER A 233 4.16 6.37 8.16
CA SER A 233 5.48 7.00 8.30
C SER A 233 6.16 6.69 9.64
N PHE A 234 5.73 7.35 10.72
CA PHE A 234 6.45 7.37 12.00
C PHE A 234 5.77 6.57 13.12
N ASP A 235 4.56 6.05 12.91
CA ASP A 235 3.84 5.28 13.92
C ASP A 235 4.58 3.99 14.30
N ALA A 236 4.83 3.83 15.61
CA ALA A 236 5.57 2.69 16.14
C ALA A 236 4.79 1.38 16.07
N LEU A 237 3.47 1.43 16.26
CA LEU A 237 2.61 0.25 16.23
C LEU A 237 2.46 -0.30 14.80
N ALA A 238 2.21 0.57 13.83
CA ALA A 238 2.16 0.21 12.41
C ALA A 238 3.47 -0.46 11.99
N TYR A 239 4.62 0.12 12.37
CA TYR A 239 5.92 -0.49 12.11
C TYR A 239 6.06 -1.87 12.76
N ALA A 240 5.67 -2.02 14.03
CA ALA A 240 5.76 -3.31 14.73
C ALA A 240 4.89 -4.39 14.05
N VAL A 241 3.70 -4.03 13.58
CA VAL A 241 2.83 -4.95 12.82
C VAL A 241 3.46 -5.32 11.47
N VAL A 242 4.07 -4.36 10.75
CA VAL A 242 4.80 -4.65 9.51
C VAL A 242 5.94 -5.63 9.78
N ILE A 243 6.76 -5.41 10.81
CA ILE A 243 7.87 -6.31 11.12
C ILE A 243 7.37 -7.70 11.55
N ASP A 244 6.30 -7.77 12.35
CA ASP A 244 5.73 -9.06 12.74
C ASP A 244 5.24 -9.88 11.56
N ALA A 245 4.59 -9.25 10.57
CA ALA A 245 4.19 -9.91 9.32
C ALA A 245 5.39 -10.44 8.54
N LEU A 246 6.49 -9.68 8.47
CA LEU A 246 7.66 -10.04 7.66
C LEU A 246 8.60 -11.07 8.32
N ASP A 247 8.50 -11.26 9.63
CA ASP A 247 9.39 -12.15 10.39
C ASP A 247 8.76 -13.52 10.73
N HIS A 248 7.49 -13.73 10.42
CA HIS A 248 6.77 -14.94 10.79
C HIS A 248 6.01 -15.56 9.62
N ASP A 249 5.79 -16.87 9.68
CA ASP A 249 4.89 -17.55 8.76
C ASP A 249 3.43 -17.14 9.05
N GLY A 250 2.71 -16.70 8.01
CA GLY A 250 1.34 -16.21 8.15
C GLY A 250 1.27 -14.70 8.36
N PRO A 251 0.05 -14.13 8.35
CA PRO A 251 -0.12 -12.71 8.60
C PRO A 251 0.34 -12.34 10.02
N ALA A 252 0.50 -11.04 10.26
CA ALA A 252 0.79 -10.54 11.59
C ALA A 252 -0.25 -11.02 12.61
N ALA A 253 0.13 -11.13 13.88
CA ALA A 253 -0.77 -11.52 14.94
C ALA A 253 -0.70 -10.50 16.09
N PRO A 254 -1.84 -9.89 16.49
CA PRO A 254 -1.89 -8.94 17.60
C PRO A 254 -1.31 -9.47 18.92
N ALA A 255 -1.30 -10.80 19.11
CA ALA A 255 -0.75 -11.46 20.29
C ALA A 255 0.79 -11.52 20.31
N ARG A 256 1.46 -11.37 19.16
CA ARG A 256 2.94 -11.34 19.07
C ARG A 256 3.51 -9.94 19.21
N ILE A 257 2.69 -8.91 19.08
CA ILE A 257 3.12 -7.51 19.21
C ILE A 257 3.34 -7.19 20.69
N ASP A 258 4.58 -6.81 21.02
CA ASP A 258 4.92 -6.32 22.36
C ASP A 258 4.13 -5.04 22.67
N ARG A 259 3.32 -5.08 23.75
CA ARG A 259 2.47 -3.96 24.17
C ARG A 259 3.26 -2.75 24.65
N GLY A 260 4.56 -2.88 24.91
CA GLY A 260 5.47 -1.76 25.13
C GLY A 260 5.52 -0.78 23.95
N VAL A 261 5.16 -1.23 22.73
CA VAL A 261 5.05 -0.35 21.55
C VAL A 261 4.02 0.77 21.74
N CYS A 262 2.98 0.56 22.55
CA CYS A 262 1.94 1.57 22.80
C CYS A 262 2.49 2.83 23.51
N LEU A 263 3.70 2.77 24.07
CA LEU A 263 4.37 3.89 24.73
C LEU A 263 5.47 4.51 23.86
N GLN A 264 5.73 3.95 22.66
CA GLN A 264 6.77 4.43 21.77
C GLN A 264 6.22 5.56 20.89
N PRO A 265 6.79 6.77 20.95
CA PRO A 265 6.27 7.89 20.17
C PRO A 265 6.62 7.80 18.68
N LEU A 266 7.66 7.05 18.34
CA LEU A 266 8.23 6.98 16.99
C LEU A 266 8.73 5.57 16.71
N GLN A 267 8.55 5.09 15.48
CA GLN A 267 9.18 3.87 15.01
C GLN A 267 10.72 4.01 14.92
N PRO A 268 11.49 2.90 14.99
CA PRO A 268 12.95 2.93 15.14
C PRO A 268 13.73 3.61 14.02
N GLY A 269 13.13 3.74 12.82
CA GLY A 269 13.76 4.40 11.68
C GLY A 269 13.76 5.93 11.76
N VAL A 270 12.92 6.52 12.61
CA VAL A 270 12.77 7.97 12.71
C VAL A 270 13.81 8.53 13.67
N ASP A 271 14.53 9.54 13.20
CA ASP A 271 15.51 10.26 13.99
C ASP A 271 14.87 11.46 14.69
N PRO A 272 14.78 11.47 16.02
CA PRO A 272 14.09 12.52 16.76
C PRO A 272 14.66 13.93 16.51
N ALA A 273 15.95 14.04 16.16
CA ALA A 273 16.58 15.34 15.91
C ALA A 273 16.16 15.96 14.57
N THR A 274 15.87 15.14 13.57
CA THR A 274 15.45 15.60 12.22
C THR A 274 13.96 15.46 11.98
N PHE A 275 13.25 14.76 12.87
CA PHE A 275 11.81 14.47 12.76
C PHE A 275 10.95 15.71 12.44
N PRO A 276 11.07 16.85 13.15
CA PRO A 276 10.22 18.01 12.85
C PRO A 276 10.40 18.54 11.42
N ALA A 277 11.64 18.54 10.91
CA ALA A 277 11.93 19.00 9.55
C ALA A 277 11.43 18.00 8.50
N ASN A 278 11.61 16.70 8.73
CA ASN A 278 11.11 15.66 7.84
C ASN A 278 9.58 15.66 7.78
N LEU A 279 8.91 15.78 8.93
CA LEU A 279 7.46 15.88 9.00
C LEU A 279 6.94 17.12 8.28
N ALA A 280 7.59 18.29 8.47
CA ALA A 280 7.22 19.50 7.76
C ALA A 280 7.38 19.37 6.25
N GLY A 281 8.47 18.77 5.77
CA GLY A 281 8.68 18.49 4.35
C GLY A 281 7.66 17.52 3.78
N TYR A 282 7.34 16.45 4.52
CA TYR A 282 6.34 15.46 4.17
C TYR A 282 4.95 16.09 4.01
N LEU A 283 4.49 16.87 5.01
CA LEU A 283 3.21 17.58 4.95
C LEU A 283 3.16 18.64 3.85
N ALA A 284 4.27 19.36 3.64
CA ALA A 284 4.36 20.35 2.57
C ALA A 284 4.28 19.70 1.17
N GLY A 285 4.91 18.54 0.98
CA GLY A 285 4.82 17.77 -0.26
C GLY A 285 3.39 17.33 -0.57
N VAL A 286 2.73 16.72 0.41
CA VAL A 286 1.30 16.34 0.31
C VAL A 286 0.46 17.56 -0.06
N GLY A 287 0.56 18.65 0.70
CA GLY A 287 -0.19 19.87 0.46
C GLY A 287 0.07 20.49 -0.91
N PHE A 288 1.32 20.46 -1.38
CA PHE A 288 1.69 20.95 -2.71
C PHE A 288 1.04 20.12 -3.82
N GLN A 289 1.07 18.78 -3.74
CA GLN A 289 0.43 17.93 -4.76
C GLN A 289 -1.09 18.11 -4.77
N VAL A 290 -1.73 18.18 -3.60
CA VAL A 290 -3.18 18.45 -3.49
C VAL A 290 -3.53 19.81 -4.12
N ALA A 291 -2.71 20.84 -3.90
CA ALA A 291 -2.99 22.19 -4.38
C ALA A 291 -2.70 22.40 -5.87
N THR A 292 -1.77 21.64 -6.45
CA THR A 292 -1.20 21.96 -7.78
C THR A 292 -1.44 20.90 -8.84
N TYR A 293 -1.81 19.66 -8.47
CA TYR A 293 -2.02 18.60 -9.45
C TYR A 293 -3.20 18.95 -10.40
N PRO A 294 -3.07 18.75 -11.73
CA PRO A 294 -4.15 19.02 -12.67
C PRO A 294 -5.41 18.19 -12.40
N HIS A 295 -6.55 18.87 -12.33
CA HIS A 295 -7.83 18.20 -12.09
C HIS A 295 -8.44 17.60 -13.36
N VAL A 296 -9.07 16.44 -13.20
CA VAL A 296 -10.08 15.92 -14.13
C VAL A 296 -11.47 16.13 -13.53
N LEU A 297 -12.52 16.06 -14.35
CA LEU A 297 -13.90 16.33 -13.91
C LEU A 297 -14.70 15.07 -13.55
N ALA A 298 -14.15 13.89 -13.83
CA ALA A 298 -14.80 12.62 -13.57
C ALA A 298 -13.76 11.51 -13.38
N GLU A 299 -14.20 10.42 -12.78
CA GLU A 299 -13.42 9.18 -12.70
C GLU A 299 -13.01 8.70 -14.10
N PRO A 300 -11.73 8.31 -14.31
CA PRO A 300 -11.32 7.66 -15.54
C PRO A 300 -12.15 6.39 -15.79
N PRO A 301 -12.49 6.08 -17.06
CA PRO A 301 -13.20 4.85 -17.36
C PRO A 301 -12.34 3.64 -17.00
N LEU A 302 -13.00 2.58 -16.53
CA LEU A 302 -12.35 1.28 -16.35
C LEU A 302 -11.68 0.83 -17.65
N LYS A 303 -10.47 0.28 -17.55
CA LYS A 303 -9.79 -0.40 -18.64
C LYS A 303 -10.65 -1.57 -19.14
N PRO A 304 -10.57 -1.95 -20.42
CA PRO A 304 -11.44 -3.00 -20.97
C PRO A 304 -11.43 -4.32 -20.19
N TYR A 305 -10.28 -4.71 -19.63
CA TYR A 305 -10.12 -5.94 -18.84
C TYR A 305 -10.85 -5.92 -17.49
N ALA A 306 -11.29 -4.74 -17.01
CA ALA A 306 -11.91 -4.55 -15.70
C ALA A 306 -13.42 -4.32 -15.75
N ARG A 307 -14.04 -4.35 -16.94
CA ARG A 307 -15.48 -4.06 -17.13
C ARG A 307 -16.41 -5.27 -16.98
N GLY A 308 -15.88 -6.43 -16.57
CA GLY A 308 -16.56 -7.74 -16.61
C GLY A 308 -16.85 -8.35 -15.25
#